data_AF-B0RAL4-F1
#
_entry.id   AF-B0RAL4-F1
#
_cell.length_a   1.000
_cell.length_b   1.000
_cell.length_c   1.000
_cell.angle_alpha   90.00
_cell.angle_beta   90.00
_cell.angle_gamma   90.00
#
_symmetry.space_group_name_H-M   'P 1'
#
loop_
_entity.id
_entity.type
_entity.pdbx_description
1 polymer ?
#
loop_
_entity_poly.entity_id
_entity_poly.type
_entity_poly.pdbx_seq_one_letter_code
_entity_poly.pdbx_strand_id
1 'polypeptide(L)'
;MPLLREVGVAGLVVPLVLVLVLLHGCASRPDHRTRTHGDDGVPSTLRRALRRAPSAIGWIRARHHPAYRGGMSAQEPTTPDHAENPGPPVAPPVDPGAPPAAGTPGTLPPELPPLPERPPVPYHHGLRDTGGPWRGIVALVLFGVAFLGLSLVFGGAAILIEILTGRMDPHDEASLTTMTPIVLLATNLSLAALIPVSMLLQRWLFGVRMGAMSSIAGRFRWRWLGRVATVMAPVFLVYIGVTFALDPSGEVRFDGEVMLYLAIVLLTTPLQAAGEEYGFRGLIQRSVGSWFRSTSIALVVGAVVSSSLFALAHLAEDPWLIAYYFVFGLSATISARLTGGLEAPVLIHALNNTLLFIPTVILGQMSQSFDRSAGTGGPFMLLPMAVVLGSALLTGWWARRHRMESVAPRPLTAKEERRERERAWWAEERQRQASLAAWSAPTGSAAPPA
;
A
#
# COMPACT_ATOMS: atom_id res chain seq x y z
N MET A 1 44.37 15.91 -0.66
CA MET A 1 43.45 14.86 -1.15
C MET A 1 43.53 13.62 -0.26
N PRO A 2 42.96 13.72 0.94
CA PRO A 2 42.03 12.68 1.40
C PRO A 2 40.84 13.34 2.12
N LEU A 3 39.72 13.54 1.43
CA LEU A 3 38.51 14.14 2.01
C LEU A 3 37.21 13.57 1.41
N LEU A 4 37.30 12.41 0.75
CA LEU A 4 36.18 11.79 0.03
C LEU A 4 35.96 10.32 0.42
N ARG A 5 36.48 9.87 1.57
CA ARG A 5 36.35 8.46 1.97
C ARG A 5 35.43 8.14 3.15
N GLU A 6 34.89 9.12 3.87
CA GLU A 6 34.09 8.81 5.08
C GLU A 6 32.68 9.42 5.13
N VAL A 7 32.25 10.13 4.09
CA VAL A 7 30.87 10.64 4.03
C VAL A 7 29.96 9.65 3.30
N GLY A 8 29.12 8.94 4.05
CA GLY A 8 27.73 8.71 3.66
C GLY A 8 27.40 7.79 2.49
N VAL A 9 28.30 6.91 2.02
CA VAL A 9 27.99 5.94 0.94
C VAL A 9 27.49 4.59 1.49
N ALA A 10 27.69 4.29 2.77
CA ALA A 10 27.26 3.02 3.37
C ALA A 10 25.72 2.88 3.51
N GLY A 11 24.98 4.00 3.60
CA GLY A 11 23.51 4.00 3.75
C GLY A 11 22.71 3.73 2.47
N LEU A 12 23.35 3.83 1.29
CA LEU A 12 22.68 3.70 -0.01
C LEU A 12 22.79 2.30 -0.64
N VAL A 13 23.67 1.44 -0.13
CA VAL A 13 24.00 0.14 -0.76
C VAL A 13 23.15 -1.01 -0.20
N VAL A 14 22.66 -0.91 1.04
CA VAL A 14 21.90 -1.98 1.69
C VAL A 14 20.52 -2.28 1.04
N PRO A 15 19.73 -1.29 0.58
CA PRO A 15 18.44 -1.59 -0.07
C PRO A 15 18.62 -2.27 -1.44
N LEU A 16 19.69 -1.93 -2.17
CA LEU A 16 19.95 -2.48 -3.51
C LEU A 16 20.40 -3.95 -3.42
N VAL A 17 21.23 -4.29 -2.43
CA VAL A 17 21.73 -5.66 -2.23
C VAL A 17 20.61 -6.61 -1.80
N LEU A 18 19.68 -6.18 -0.95
CA LEU A 18 18.53 -7.01 -0.56
C LEU A 18 17.54 -7.22 -1.72
N VAL A 19 17.32 -6.17 -2.53
CA VAL A 19 16.52 -6.28 -3.76
C VAL A 19 17.20 -7.20 -4.77
N LEU A 20 18.52 -7.12 -4.97
CA LEU A 20 19.28 -8.02 -5.85
C LEU A 20 19.27 -9.48 -5.36
N VAL A 21 19.35 -9.73 -4.05
CA VAL A 21 19.26 -11.07 -3.45
C VAL A 21 17.86 -11.66 -3.64
N LEU A 22 16.80 -10.85 -3.52
CA LEU A 22 15.41 -11.28 -3.78
C LEU A 22 15.13 -11.50 -5.28
N LEU A 23 15.77 -10.74 -6.17
CA LEU A 23 15.70 -10.91 -7.62
C LEU A 23 16.39 -12.20 -8.09
N HIS A 24 17.52 -12.59 -7.49
CA HIS A 24 18.22 -13.83 -7.84
C HIS A 24 17.47 -15.10 -7.38
N GLY A 25 16.71 -15.04 -6.29
CA GLY A 25 15.94 -16.18 -5.78
C GLY A 25 14.68 -16.53 -6.59
N CYS A 26 14.19 -15.64 -7.45
CA CYS A 26 12.97 -15.85 -8.24
C CYS A 26 13.21 -16.21 -9.71
N ALA A 27 14.45 -16.17 -10.19
CA ALA A 27 14.80 -16.38 -11.60
C ALA A 27 15.20 -17.82 -11.97
N SER A 28 15.37 -18.73 -11.01
CA SER A 28 15.81 -20.11 -11.26
C SER A 28 14.62 -21.08 -11.35
N ARG A 29 14.23 -21.45 -12.58
CA ARG A 29 13.55 -22.73 -12.84
C ARG A 29 14.59 -23.85 -12.73
N PRO A 30 14.34 -24.94 -11.98
CA PRO A 30 15.21 -26.10 -12.03
C PRO A 30 14.93 -26.87 -13.33
N ASP A 31 15.93 -26.92 -14.21
CA ASP A 31 15.91 -27.79 -15.37
C ASP A 31 16.27 -29.22 -14.94
N HIS A 32 15.43 -30.18 -15.31
CA HIS A 32 15.69 -31.60 -15.08
C HIS A 32 16.55 -32.14 -16.22
N ARG A 33 17.78 -32.59 -15.92
CA ARG A 33 18.35 -33.91 -16.28
C ARG A 33 19.88 -33.87 -16.19
N THR A 34 20.42 -34.57 -15.19
CA THR A 34 21.56 -35.49 -15.39
C THR A 34 21.47 -36.58 -14.33
N ARG A 35 21.37 -37.83 -14.80
CA ARG A 35 21.62 -39.03 -14.00
C ARG A 35 23.13 -39.21 -13.92
N THR A 36 23.68 -39.40 -12.72
CA THR A 36 24.88 -40.20 -12.50
C THR A 36 24.80 -40.88 -11.14
N HIS A 37 25.12 -42.17 -11.14
CA HIS A 37 25.32 -43.04 -9.99
C HIS A 37 26.39 -42.51 -9.02
N GLY A 38 26.26 -42.86 -7.74
CA GLY A 38 27.32 -42.71 -6.74
C GLY A 38 26.77 -42.97 -5.33
N ASP A 39 27.15 -44.12 -4.78
CA ASP A 39 26.87 -44.60 -3.43
C ASP A 39 27.43 -43.71 -2.31
N ASP A 40 26.96 -44.02 -1.09
CA ASP A 40 27.60 -43.88 0.23
C ASP A 40 27.16 -42.76 1.19
N GLY A 41 26.42 -43.20 2.22
CA GLY A 41 26.76 -42.94 3.62
C GLY A 41 26.19 -41.70 4.31
N VAL A 42 25.01 -41.80 4.96
CA VAL A 42 24.72 -41.05 6.21
C VAL A 42 23.85 -41.89 7.18
N PRO A 43 24.20 -42.01 8.49
CA PRO A 43 23.56 -42.95 9.44
C PRO A 43 22.17 -42.57 9.97
N SER A 44 21.49 -43.59 10.50
CA SER A 44 20.07 -43.73 10.78
C SER A 44 19.57 -43.18 12.14
N THR A 45 20.10 -42.05 12.64
CA THR A 45 19.73 -41.53 13.98
C THR A 45 18.91 -40.24 14.00
N LEU A 46 18.64 -39.59 12.86
CA LEU A 46 17.84 -38.35 12.82
C LEU A 46 16.35 -38.55 12.44
N ARG A 47 15.92 -39.78 12.10
CA ARG A 47 14.53 -40.08 11.69
C ARG A 47 13.57 -40.42 12.83
N ARG A 48 14.03 -40.47 14.09
CA ARG A 48 13.21 -40.89 15.25
C ARG A 48 12.79 -39.79 16.23
N ALA A 49 13.18 -38.53 16.01
CA ALA A 49 12.80 -37.42 16.90
C ALA A 49 11.57 -36.61 16.47
N LEU A 50 10.92 -36.94 15.33
CA LEU A 50 9.72 -36.23 14.84
C LEU A 50 8.42 -37.05 14.93
N ARG A 51 8.36 -38.06 15.81
CA ARG A 51 7.15 -38.86 16.02
C ARG A 51 6.82 -38.94 17.52
N ARG A 52 6.00 -37.99 18.00
CA ARG A 52 5.13 -37.99 19.21
C ARG A 52 4.70 -36.53 19.50
N ALA A 53 3.70 -35.98 18.80
CA ALA A 53 2.27 -35.80 19.19
C ALA A 53 2.00 -34.56 20.10
N PRO A 54 0.80 -33.91 20.12
CA PRO A 54 -0.43 -34.17 19.36
C PRO A 54 -1.03 -32.96 18.61
N SER A 55 -2.00 -33.31 17.77
CA SER A 55 -2.81 -32.53 16.83
C SER A 55 -3.96 -31.72 17.45
N ALA A 56 -4.14 -30.49 16.99
CA ALA A 56 -5.43 -29.81 16.94
C ALA A 56 -5.45 -28.87 15.73
N ILE A 57 -6.19 -29.24 14.68
CA ILE A 57 -6.87 -28.37 13.68
C ILE A 57 -7.31 -29.30 12.53
N GLY A 58 -8.62 -29.41 12.38
CA GLY A 58 -9.31 -30.32 11.48
C GLY A 58 -9.22 -29.94 10.01
N TRP A 59 -9.09 -31.00 9.22
CA TRP A 59 -9.19 -31.19 7.78
C TRP A 59 -10.24 -30.37 7.01
N ILE A 60 -9.84 -29.91 5.82
CA ILE A 60 -10.65 -30.04 4.59
C ILE A 60 -9.76 -30.65 3.49
N ARG A 61 -10.24 -31.78 2.97
CA ARG A 61 -9.64 -32.65 1.96
C ARG A 61 -10.24 -32.27 0.60
N ALA A 62 -9.43 -31.81 -0.35
CA ALA A 62 -9.86 -31.60 -1.74
C ALA A 62 -9.17 -32.63 -2.65
N ARG A 63 -9.99 -33.29 -3.47
CA ARG A 63 -9.67 -34.46 -4.30
C ARG A 63 -8.85 -34.08 -5.53
N HIS A 64 -8.00 -35.02 -5.96
CA HIS A 64 -7.35 -35.04 -7.27
C HIS A 64 -8.36 -35.28 -8.40
N HIS A 65 -8.15 -34.64 -9.56
CA HIS A 65 -8.48 -35.14 -10.90
C HIS A 65 -7.58 -34.44 -11.97
N PRO A 66 -7.43 -35.01 -13.18
CA PRO A 66 -6.14 -35.13 -13.86
C PRO A 66 -5.87 -34.11 -14.98
N ALA A 67 -4.66 -34.25 -15.54
CA ALA A 67 -4.00 -33.44 -16.55
C ALA A 67 -4.78 -33.22 -17.86
N TYR A 68 -4.61 -32.02 -18.44
CA TYR A 68 -4.77 -31.78 -19.88
C TYR A 68 -3.45 -31.27 -20.46
N ARG A 69 -2.90 -32.03 -21.41
CA ARG A 69 -1.84 -31.63 -22.34
C ARG A 69 -2.51 -30.98 -23.56
N GLY A 70 -2.04 -29.80 -23.95
CA GLY A 70 -2.31 -29.18 -25.25
C GLY A 70 -1.16 -28.23 -25.57
N GLY A 71 -0.47 -28.46 -26.68
CA GLY A 71 0.72 -27.72 -27.08
C GLY A 71 0.48 -26.71 -28.20
N MET A 72 1.54 -25.93 -28.46
CA MET A 72 1.84 -25.07 -29.62
C MET A 72 0.96 -23.81 -29.76
N SER A 73 1.45 -22.63 -30.12
CA SER A 73 2.69 -22.21 -30.79
C SER A 73 2.93 -20.71 -30.48
N ALA A 74 4.18 -20.27 -30.59
CA ALA A 74 4.61 -18.88 -30.42
C ALA A 74 4.29 -18.05 -31.67
N GLN A 75 3.85 -16.81 -31.48
CA GLN A 75 3.78 -15.81 -32.55
C GLN A 75 4.46 -14.52 -32.07
N GLU A 76 5.39 -14.04 -32.89
CA GLU A 76 6.21 -12.83 -32.71
C GLU A 76 5.38 -11.53 -32.69
N PRO A 77 5.91 -10.43 -32.12
CA PRO A 77 5.17 -9.20 -31.90
C PRO A 77 5.22 -8.27 -33.12
N THR A 78 4.06 -7.88 -33.64
CA THR A 78 3.93 -6.75 -34.56
C THR A 78 3.82 -5.42 -33.79
N THR A 79 4.46 -4.39 -34.35
CA THR A 79 4.58 -3.01 -33.87
C THR A 79 3.23 -2.32 -33.61
N PRO A 80 3.16 -1.34 -32.68
CA PRO A 80 1.91 -0.67 -32.32
C PRO A 80 1.57 0.44 -33.33
N ASP A 81 0.41 0.32 -33.97
CA ASP A 81 -0.17 1.39 -34.77
C ASP A 81 -0.87 2.42 -33.86
N HIS A 82 -0.73 3.70 -34.20
CA HIS A 82 -1.27 4.82 -33.45
C HIS A 82 -2.81 4.76 -33.41
N ALA A 83 -3.39 4.47 -32.24
CA ALA A 83 -4.83 4.51 -32.04
C ALA A 83 -5.29 5.97 -31.87
N GLU A 84 -5.80 6.55 -32.96
CA GLU A 84 -6.75 7.65 -32.89
C GLU A 84 -7.97 7.22 -32.05
N ASN A 85 -8.41 8.12 -31.19
CA ASN A 85 -9.52 7.93 -30.27
C ASN A 85 -10.85 7.94 -31.06
N PRO A 86 -11.56 6.81 -31.23
CA PRO A 86 -12.85 6.86 -31.91
C PRO A 86 -13.87 7.37 -30.89
N GLY A 87 -14.40 8.56 -31.13
CA GLY A 87 -15.66 8.98 -30.52
C GLY A 87 -16.77 7.97 -30.82
N PRO A 88 -17.90 8.02 -30.09
CA PRO A 88 -19.03 7.14 -30.38
C PRO A 88 -19.46 7.29 -31.85
N PRO A 89 -19.81 6.19 -32.55
CA PRO A 89 -20.22 6.26 -33.93
C PRO A 89 -21.50 7.12 -34.05
N VAL A 90 -21.40 8.22 -34.78
CA VAL A 90 -22.54 9.06 -35.15
C VAL A 90 -23.35 8.28 -36.19
N ALA A 91 -24.64 8.05 -35.91
CA ALA A 91 -25.53 7.39 -36.86
C ALA A 91 -25.67 8.23 -38.14
N PRO A 92 -25.67 7.62 -39.34
CA PRO A 92 -25.82 8.36 -40.59
C PRO A 92 -27.21 9.03 -40.68
N PRO A 93 -27.36 10.12 -41.44
CA PRO A 93 -28.64 10.78 -41.63
C PRO A 93 -29.61 9.86 -42.38
N VAL A 94 -30.86 9.82 -41.93
CA VAL A 94 -31.94 9.04 -42.56
C VAL A 94 -32.51 9.84 -43.72
N ASP A 95 -32.37 9.33 -44.94
CA ASP A 95 -33.00 9.88 -46.15
C ASP A 95 -34.47 9.40 -46.24
N PRO A 96 -35.48 10.30 -46.26
CA PRO A 96 -36.89 9.93 -46.28
C PRO A 96 -37.38 9.26 -47.58
N GLY A 97 -36.56 9.21 -48.64
CA GLY A 97 -36.99 8.80 -49.98
C GLY A 97 -36.63 7.39 -50.44
N ALA A 98 -35.82 6.63 -49.69
CA ALA A 98 -35.39 5.31 -50.11
C ALA A 98 -36.41 4.21 -49.72
N PRO A 99 -36.72 3.23 -50.60
CA PRO A 99 -37.47 2.05 -50.19
C PRO A 99 -36.73 1.36 -49.04
N PRO A 100 -37.42 0.71 -48.09
CA PRO A 100 -36.76 0.05 -46.98
C PRO A 100 -35.86 -1.02 -47.58
N ALA A 101 -34.56 -0.72 -47.68
CA ALA A 101 -33.56 -1.74 -47.89
C ALA A 101 -33.83 -2.75 -46.78
N ALA A 102 -34.15 -3.99 -47.17
CA ALA A 102 -34.27 -5.10 -46.26
C ALA A 102 -33.04 -5.04 -45.37
N GLY A 103 -33.23 -4.55 -44.15
CA GLY A 103 -32.13 -4.27 -43.25
C GLY A 103 -31.37 -5.56 -43.12
N THR A 104 -30.10 -5.54 -43.50
CA THR A 104 -29.17 -6.61 -43.13
C THR A 104 -29.45 -6.86 -41.64
N PRO A 105 -29.84 -8.07 -41.21
CA PRO A 105 -30.29 -8.29 -39.85
C PRO A 105 -29.25 -7.67 -38.93
N GLY A 106 -29.64 -6.57 -38.27
CA GLY A 106 -28.71 -5.74 -37.51
C GLY A 106 -27.95 -6.66 -36.60
N THR A 107 -26.64 -6.70 -36.74
CA THR A 107 -25.76 -7.59 -35.98
C THR A 107 -26.18 -7.50 -34.52
N LEU A 108 -26.72 -8.60 -33.99
CA LEU A 108 -27.17 -8.65 -32.60
C LEU A 108 -26.04 -8.09 -31.71
N PRO A 109 -26.35 -7.19 -30.76
CA PRO A 109 -25.35 -6.60 -29.90
C PRO A 109 -24.43 -7.67 -29.30
N PRO A 110 -23.10 -7.57 -29.42
CA PRO A 110 -22.19 -8.65 -29.04
C PRO A 110 -22.38 -9.02 -27.56
N GLU A 111 -22.54 -10.31 -27.28
CA GLU A 111 -22.55 -10.82 -25.92
C GLU A 111 -21.10 -10.95 -25.43
N LEU A 112 -20.65 -9.91 -24.74
CA LEU A 112 -19.34 -9.93 -24.11
C LEU A 112 -19.38 -10.84 -22.86
N PRO A 113 -18.46 -11.80 -22.71
CA PRO A 113 -18.49 -12.74 -21.59
C PRO A 113 -18.18 -12.04 -20.26
N PRO A 114 -18.76 -12.50 -19.14
CA PRO A 114 -18.55 -11.88 -17.84
C PRO A 114 -17.06 -11.90 -17.43
N LEU A 115 -16.66 -10.98 -16.55
CA LEU A 115 -15.35 -11.10 -15.92
C LEU A 115 -15.32 -12.37 -15.05
N PRO A 116 -14.15 -13.03 -14.96
CA PRO A 116 -13.98 -14.17 -14.06
C PRO A 116 -14.38 -13.81 -12.63
N GLU A 117 -14.97 -14.78 -11.93
CA GLU A 117 -15.30 -14.64 -10.51
C GLU A 117 -14.05 -14.28 -9.69
N ARG A 118 -14.19 -13.33 -8.76
CA ARG A 118 -13.07 -12.84 -7.94
C ARG A 118 -13.26 -13.25 -6.50
N PRO A 119 -12.44 -14.17 -5.99
CA PRO A 119 -12.54 -14.56 -4.59
C PRO A 119 -12.29 -13.35 -3.69
N PRO A 120 -13.02 -13.22 -2.57
CA PRO A 120 -12.75 -12.20 -1.57
C PRO A 120 -11.32 -12.34 -1.04
N VAL A 121 -10.56 -11.25 -1.05
CA VAL A 121 -9.20 -11.21 -0.53
C VAL A 121 -9.03 -10.11 0.52
N PRO A 122 -8.06 -10.26 1.44
CA PRO A 122 -7.60 -9.17 2.28
C PRO A 122 -7.12 -7.94 1.51
N TYR A 123 -7.09 -6.82 2.23
CA TYR A 123 -6.45 -5.58 1.84
C TYR A 123 -5.03 -5.75 1.25
N HIS A 124 -4.13 -6.48 1.92
CA HIS A 124 -2.72 -6.60 1.49
C HIS A 124 -2.53 -7.37 0.18
N HIS A 125 -3.55 -8.11 -0.29
CA HIS A 125 -3.48 -8.91 -1.52
C HIS A 125 -4.22 -8.29 -2.70
N GLY A 126 -4.67 -7.03 -2.55
CA GLY A 126 -5.51 -6.33 -3.53
C GLY A 126 -4.85 -6.01 -4.87
N LEU A 127 -3.52 -6.11 -4.99
CA LEU A 127 -2.80 -5.89 -6.26
C LEU A 127 -2.48 -7.20 -7.01
N ARG A 128 -2.87 -8.35 -6.48
CA ARG A 128 -2.65 -9.64 -7.17
C ARG A 128 -3.48 -9.70 -8.47
N ASP A 129 -2.90 -10.29 -9.51
CA ASP A 129 -3.47 -10.44 -10.85
C ASP A 129 -3.69 -9.13 -11.64
N THR A 130 -3.07 -8.03 -11.20
CA THR A 130 -3.02 -6.75 -11.95
C THR A 130 -1.81 -6.64 -12.88
N GLY A 131 -1.04 -7.74 -13.04
CA GLY A 131 0.12 -7.82 -13.92
C GLY A 131 1.24 -8.73 -13.41
N GLY A 132 2.41 -8.59 -14.04
CA GLY A 132 3.64 -9.30 -13.65
C GLY A 132 4.37 -8.63 -12.47
N PRO A 133 5.30 -9.36 -11.82
CA PRO A 133 6.02 -8.88 -10.63
C PRO A 133 6.85 -7.61 -10.87
N TRP A 134 7.27 -7.36 -12.12
CA TRP A 134 8.00 -6.16 -12.52
C TRP A 134 7.28 -4.86 -12.15
N ARG A 135 5.93 -4.83 -12.15
CA ARG A 135 5.16 -3.65 -11.75
C ARG A 135 5.41 -3.29 -10.29
N GLY A 136 5.50 -4.30 -9.43
CA GLY A 136 5.86 -4.11 -8.02
C GLY A 136 7.28 -3.60 -7.86
N ILE A 137 8.23 -4.14 -8.61
CA ILE A 137 9.63 -3.69 -8.57
C ILE A 137 9.73 -2.22 -9.00
N VAL A 138 9.11 -1.85 -10.12
CA VAL A 138 9.07 -0.47 -10.60
C VAL A 138 8.36 0.45 -9.60
N ALA A 139 7.28 -0.01 -8.96
CA ALA A 139 6.60 0.76 -7.91
C ALA A 139 7.51 1.06 -6.71
N LEU A 140 8.29 0.07 -6.25
CA LEU A 140 9.26 0.23 -5.16
C LEU A 140 10.37 1.22 -5.54
N VAL A 141 10.94 1.08 -6.75
CA VAL A 141 12.01 1.97 -7.22
C VAL A 141 11.51 3.41 -7.36
N LEU A 142 10.37 3.62 -8.03
CA LEU A 142 9.82 4.96 -8.23
C LEU A 142 9.34 5.59 -6.93
N PHE A 143 8.82 4.80 -6.00
CA PHE A 143 8.51 5.29 -4.67
C PHE A 143 9.78 5.74 -3.93
N GLY A 144 10.86 4.97 -3.98
CA GLY A 144 12.15 5.36 -3.39
C GLY A 144 12.72 6.63 -4.03
N VAL A 145 12.67 6.75 -5.35
CA VAL A 145 13.08 7.96 -6.08
C VAL A 145 12.22 9.17 -5.69
N ALA A 146 10.90 9.01 -5.62
CA ALA A 146 10.00 10.08 -5.22
C ALA A 146 10.21 10.48 -3.76
N PHE A 147 10.41 9.52 -2.86
CA PHE A 147 10.74 9.75 -1.45
C PHE A 147 12.02 10.58 -1.32
N LEU A 148 13.12 10.14 -1.95
CA LEU A 148 14.39 10.87 -1.91
C LEU A 148 14.28 12.24 -2.56
N GLY A 149 13.63 12.33 -3.73
CA GLY A 149 13.43 13.59 -4.44
C GLY A 149 12.61 14.60 -3.62
N LEU A 150 11.50 14.18 -3.01
CA LEU A 150 10.68 15.04 -2.15
C LEU A 150 11.47 15.47 -0.91
N SER A 151 12.19 14.56 -0.25
CA SER A 151 13.03 14.91 0.90
C SER A 151 14.13 15.91 0.55
N LEU A 152 14.81 15.73 -0.58
CA LEU A 152 15.85 16.66 -1.06
C LEU A 152 15.26 18.03 -1.42
N VAL A 153 14.13 18.07 -2.13
CA VAL A 153 13.51 19.32 -2.57
C VAL A 153 12.98 20.11 -1.38
N PHE A 154 12.17 19.50 -0.52
CA PHE A 154 11.58 20.19 0.63
C PHE A 154 12.62 20.49 1.71
N GLY A 155 13.45 19.50 2.06
CA GLY A 155 14.51 19.66 3.07
C GLY A 155 15.58 20.65 2.62
N GLY A 156 16.04 20.55 1.37
CA GLY A 156 17.02 21.50 0.81
C GLY A 156 16.47 22.92 0.73
N ALA A 157 15.20 23.10 0.35
CA ALA A 157 14.56 24.41 0.37
C ALA A 157 14.44 24.98 1.80
N ALA A 158 14.08 24.15 2.78
CA ALA A 158 13.99 24.58 4.18
C ALA A 158 15.34 25.00 4.74
N ILE A 159 16.38 24.18 4.55
CA ILE A 159 17.76 24.50 4.98
C ILE A 159 18.23 25.80 4.31
N LEU A 160 17.98 25.96 3.00
CA LEU A 160 18.33 27.19 2.29
C LEU A 160 17.63 28.42 2.89
N ILE A 161 16.33 28.33 3.20
CA ILE A 161 15.57 29.42 3.83
C ILE A 161 16.15 29.75 5.22
N GLU A 162 16.47 28.75 6.03
CA GLU A 162 17.02 28.94 7.38
C GLU A 162 18.42 29.59 7.33
N ILE A 163 19.26 29.22 6.36
CA ILE A 163 20.56 29.88 6.12
C ILE A 163 20.36 31.35 5.68
N LEU A 164 19.49 31.58 4.68
CA LEU A 164 19.26 32.94 4.15
C LEU A 164 18.62 33.89 5.17
N THR A 165 17.88 33.36 6.14
CA THR A 165 17.30 34.12 7.25
C THR A 165 18.23 34.27 8.45
N GLY A 166 19.44 33.68 8.39
CA GLY A 166 20.46 33.76 9.44
C GLY A 166 20.16 32.89 10.67
N ARG A 167 19.22 31.94 10.57
CA ARG A 167 18.88 31.01 11.65
C ARG A 167 19.75 29.76 11.67
N MET A 168 20.35 29.42 10.53
CA MET A 168 21.35 28.35 10.43
C MET A 168 22.69 28.89 9.93
N ASP A 169 23.78 28.40 10.52
CA ASP A 169 25.14 28.60 10.03
C ASP A 169 25.57 27.41 9.15
N PRO A 170 25.85 27.61 7.84
CA PRO A 170 26.30 26.54 6.95
C PRO A 170 27.69 25.98 7.30
N HIS A 171 28.43 26.61 8.20
CA HIS A 171 29.75 26.16 8.65
C HIS A 171 29.71 25.39 9.99
N ASP A 172 28.53 25.28 10.62
CA ASP A 172 28.33 24.52 11.86
C ASP A 172 27.43 23.31 11.62
N GLU A 173 27.99 22.10 11.78
CA GLU A 173 27.26 20.84 11.61
C GLU A 173 26.11 20.69 12.62
N ALA A 174 26.27 21.19 13.85
CA ALA A 174 25.21 21.16 14.86
C ALA A 174 24.04 22.07 14.46
N SER A 175 24.34 23.22 13.85
CA SER A 175 23.32 24.11 13.30
C SER A 175 22.54 23.45 12.15
N LEU A 176 23.21 22.73 11.25
CA LEU A 176 22.56 22.08 10.10
C LEU A 176 21.69 20.88 10.46
N THR A 177 21.93 20.28 11.63
CA THR A 177 21.15 19.16 12.16
C THR A 177 20.02 19.60 13.10
N THR A 178 19.89 20.90 13.36
CA THR A 178 18.83 21.44 14.20
C THR A 178 17.46 21.32 13.52
N MET A 179 16.49 20.73 14.24
CA MET A 179 15.12 20.59 13.74
C MET A 179 14.32 21.87 14.00
N THR A 180 14.49 22.87 13.14
CA THR A 180 13.74 24.14 13.21
C THR A 180 12.26 23.97 12.81
N PRO A 181 11.38 24.96 13.05
CA PRO A 181 9.99 24.86 12.61
C PRO A 181 9.85 24.69 11.08
N ILE A 182 10.66 25.39 10.27
CA ILE A 182 10.59 25.29 8.81
C ILE A 182 11.09 23.92 8.34
N VAL A 183 12.16 23.39 8.94
CA VAL A 183 12.66 22.04 8.62
C VAL A 183 11.64 20.96 9.01
N LEU A 184 10.99 21.09 10.17
CA LEU A 184 9.91 20.19 10.57
C LEU A 184 8.73 20.26 9.60
N LEU A 185 8.29 21.46 9.24
CA LEU A 185 7.19 21.66 8.29
C LEU A 185 7.53 21.01 6.94
N ALA A 186 8.74 21.27 6.42
CA ALA A 186 9.19 20.71 5.16
C ALA A 186 9.27 19.17 5.21
N THR A 187 9.76 18.61 6.32
CA THR A 187 9.79 17.16 6.56
C THR A 187 8.38 16.56 6.55
N ASN A 188 7.43 17.19 7.25
CA ASN A 188 6.06 16.70 7.30
C ASN A 188 5.37 16.80 5.92
N LEU A 189 5.58 17.89 5.19
CA LEU A 189 4.98 18.09 3.87
C LEU A 189 5.56 17.15 2.80
N SER A 190 6.87 16.89 2.84
CA SER A 190 7.52 15.94 1.91
C SER A 190 6.96 14.53 2.09
N LEU A 191 6.77 14.10 3.35
CA LEU A 191 6.19 12.81 3.68
C LEU A 191 4.69 12.77 3.39
N ALA A 192 3.93 13.84 3.68
CA ALA A 192 2.51 13.94 3.32
C ALA A 192 2.29 13.84 1.79
N ALA A 193 3.21 14.36 0.99
CA ALA A 193 3.16 14.25 -0.48
C ALA A 193 3.30 12.80 -0.98
N LEU A 194 3.71 11.85 -0.13
CA LEU A 194 3.70 10.42 -0.47
C LEU A 194 2.28 9.87 -0.65
N ILE A 195 1.24 10.48 -0.04
CA ILE A 195 -0.16 10.06 -0.24
C ILE A 195 -0.53 10.08 -1.73
N PRO A 196 -0.50 11.23 -2.44
CA PRO A 196 -0.83 11.27 -3.86
C PRO A 196 0.18 10.49 -4.71
N VAL A 197 1.47 10.49 -4.37
CA VAL A 197 2.48 9.71 -5.11
C VAL A 197 2.14 8.22 -5.10
N SER A 198 1.85 7.64 -3.93
CA SER A 198 1.51 6.23 -3.81
C SER A 198 0.21 5.89 -4.55
N MET A 199 -0.80 6.74 -4.44
CA MET A 199 -2.06 6.58 -5.18
C MET A 199 -1.86 6.64 -6.70
N LEU A 200 -1.05 7.57 -7.19
CA LEU A 200 -0.72 7.74 -8.61
C LEU A 200 0.09 6.57 -9.14
N LEU A 201 1.14 6.14 -8.43
CA LEU A 201 1.93 4.95 -8.80
C LEU A 201 1.06 3.71 -8.86
N GLN A 202 0.13 3.52 -7.90
CA GLN A 202 -0.82 2.42 -7.96
C GLN A 202 -1.71 2.49 -9.21
N ARG A 203 -2.27 3.68 -9.48
CA ARG A 203 -3.17 3.90 -10.62
C ARG A 203 -2.46 3.67 -11.94
N TRP A 204 -1.25 4.17 -12.08
CA TRP A 204 -0.49 4.11 -13.32
C TRP A 204 0.06 2.70 -13.58
N LEU A 205 0.71 2.09 -12.58
CA LEU A 205 1.39 0.80 -12.78
C LEU A 205 0.43 -0.39 -12.77
N PHE A 206 -0.56 -0.39 -11.86
CA PHE A 206 -1.46 -1.53 -11.67
C PHE A 206 -2.86 -1.30 -12.26
N GLY A 207 -3.16 -0.08 -12.74
CA GLY A 207 -4.49 0.25 -13.26
C GLY A 207 -5.57 0.34 -12.19
N VAL A 208 -5.23 0.18 -10.91
CA VAL A 208 -6.19 0.13 -9.80
C VAL A 208 -6.55 1.55 -9.36
N ARG A 209 -7.84 1.83 -9.19
CA ARG A 209 -8.35 3.14 -8.73
C ARG A 209 -7.66 3.61 -7.44
N MET A 210 -7.38 4.91 -7.35
CA MET A 210 -6.65 5.52 -6.22
C MET A 210 -7.28 5.20 -4.86
N GLY A 211 -8.61 5.34 -4.75
CA GLY A 211 -9.32 5.10 -3.49
C GLY A 211 -9.23 3.66 -2.95
N ALA A 212 -8.92 2.67 -3.80
CA ALA A 212 -8.64 1.30 -3.35
C ALA A 212 -7.34 1.18 -2.54
N MET A 213 -6.51 2.22 -2.51
CA MET A 213 -5.38 2.30 -1.58
C MET A 213 -5.84 2.55 -0.15
N SER A 214 -6.86 3.36 0.08
CA SER A 214 -7.31 3.70 1.44
C SER A 214 -7.91 2.50 2.17
N SER A 215 -8.74 1.70 1.50
CA SER A 215 -9.36 0.51 2.09
C SER A 215 -9.95 -0.41 1.02
N ILE A 216 -10.39 -1.60 1.43
CA ILE A 216 -11.14 -2.53 0.58
C ILE A 216 -12.47 -1.93 0.08
N ALA A 217 -13.07 -1.00 0.84
CA ALA A 217 -14.27 -0.27 0.44
C ALA A 217 -13.98 0.78 -0.64
N GLY A 218 -12.71 1.04 -0.94
CA GLY A 218 -12.34 1.93 -2.02
C GLY A 218 -12.33 3.41 -1.73
N ARG A 219 -12.41 3.77 -0.46
CA ARG A 219 -12.43 5.14 0.03
C ARG A 219 -11.93 5.14 1.45
N PHE A 220 -11.52 6.30 1.94
CA PHE A 220 -11.16 6.47 3.34
C PHE A 220 -12.43 6.48 4.20
N ARG A 221 -12.54 5.56 5.17
CA ARG A 221 -13.73 5.40 6.02
C ARG A 221 -13.67 6.36 7.22
N TRP A 222 -13.96 7.64 7.02
CA TRP A 222 -13.93 8.67 8.07
C TRP A 222 -14.78 8.32 9.30
N ARG A 223 -15.98 7.76 9.10
CA ARG A 223 -16.85 7.33 10.21
C ARG A 223 -16.22 6.22 11.06
N TRP A 224 -15.42 5.35 10.44
CA TRP A 224 -14.65 4.34 11.16
C TRP A 224 -13.47 4.97 11.88
N LEU A 225 -12.71 5.84 11.22
CA LEU A 225 -11.58 6.55 11.84
C LEU A 225 -12.00 7.26 13.12
N GLY A 226 -13.04 8.10 13.07
CA GLY A 226 -13.52 8.85 14.23
C GLY A 226 -13.99 7.95 15.36
N ARG A 227 -14.63 6.83 15.02
CA ARG A 227 -14.99 5.76 15.94
C ARG A 227 -13.74 5.18 16.63
N VAL A 228 -12.70 4.82 15.88
CA VAL A 228 -11.48 4.23 16.47
C VAL A 228 -10.76 5.26 17.34
N ALA A 229 -10.78 6.53 16.92
CA ALA A 229 -10.15 7.63 17.64
C ALA A 229 -10.72 7.80 19.05
N THR A 230 -12.03 7.58 19.29
CA THR A 230 -12.59 7.68 20.65
C THR A 230 -12.01 6.65 21.62
N VAL A 231 -11.45 5.55 21.12
CA VAL A 231 -10.80 4.52 21.95
C VAL A 231 -9.28 4.69 21.95
N MET A 232 -8.67 4.94 20.79
CA MET A 232 -7.21 5.02 20.68
C MET A 232 -6.65 6.32 21.27
N ALA A 233 -7.32 7.46 21.11
CA ALA A 233 -6.78 8.73 21.62
C ALA A 233 -6.60 8.70 23.15
N PRO A 234 -7.55 8.23 23.97
CA PRO A 234 -7.33 8.03 25.40
C PRO A 234 -6.18 7.06 25.72
N VAL A 235 -6.05 5.95 24.98
CA VAL A 235 -4.95 4.99 25.18
C VAL A 235 -3.59 5.66 24.98
N PHE A 236 -3.44 6.42 23.89
CA PHE A 236 -2.20 7.15 23.63
C PHE A 236 -1.98 8.30 24.60
N LEU A 237 -3.02 9.04 25.00
CA LEU A 237 -2.89 10.08 26.03
C LEU A 237 -2.40 9.51 27.37
N VAL A 238 -2.91 8.35 27.79
CA VAL A 238 -2.44 7.66 29.00
C VAL A 238 -1.00 7.18 28.82
N TYR A 239 -0.69 6.52 27.69
CA TYR A 239 0.67 6.05 27.39
C TYR A 239 1.68 7.19 27.45
N ILE A 240 1.43 8.28 26.73
CA ILE A 240 2.31 9.44 26.67
C ILE A 240 2.37 10.15 28.02
N GLY A 241 1.23 10.32 28.69
CA GLY A 241 1.18 10.92 30.02
C GLY A 241 1.99 10.14 31.05
N VAL A 242 1.95 8.81 31.01
CA VAL A 242 2.77 7.94 31.86
C VAL A 242 4.25 8.08 31.51
N THR A 243 4.62 8.01 30.23
CA THR A 243 6.02 8.21 29.80
C THR A 243 6.57 9.54 30.27
N PHE A 244 5.80 10.62 30.13
CA PHE A 244 6.17 11.95 30.58
C PHE A 244 6.27 12.06 32.10
N ALA A 245 5.35 11.45 32.84
CA ALA A 245 5.37 11.47 34.31
C ALA A 245 6.57 10.71 34.90
N LEU A 246 7.16 9.77 34.16
CA LEU A 246 8.33 8.99 34.58
C LEU A 246 9.65 9.73 34.34
N ASP A 247 9.67 10.70 33.45
CA ASP A 247 10.84 11.54 33.17
C ASP A 247 10.41 13.01 32.99
N PRO A 248 10.07 13.71 34.09
CA PRO A 248 9.69 15.11 34.05
C PRO A 248 10.95 15.98 34.00
N SER A 249 11.75 15.85 32.95
CA SER A 249 12.92 16.68 32.70
C SER A 249 12.63 17.76 31.65
N GLY A 250 13.20 18.95 31.85
CA GLY A 250 13.08 20.09 30.93
C GLY A 250 12.26 21.26 31.48
N GLU A 251 12.49 22.44 30.91
CA GLU A 251 11.76 23.65 31.26
C GLU A 251 10.57 23.84 30.33
N VAL A 252 9.38 24.04 30.91
CA VAL A 252 8.15 24.28 30.16
C VAL A 252 8.18 25.68 29.57
N ARG A 253 8.04 25.79 28.25
CA ARG A 253 8.04 27.05 27.50
C ARG A 253 6.70 27.27 26.78
N PHE A 254 6.26 28.53 26.74
CA PHE A 254 5.06 28.96 26.02
C PHE A 254 5.32 30.28 25.27
N ASP A 255 6.32 30.27 24.39
CA ASP A 255 6.64 31.39 23.52
C ASP A 255 6.07 31.21 22.10
N GLY A 256 6.25 32.21 21.25
CA GLY A 256 5.74 32.20 19.87
C GLY A 256 6.32 31.07 19.01
N GLU A 257 7.54 30.62 19.32
CA GLU A 257 8.19 29.52 18.59
C GLU A 257 7.57 28.17 18.97
N VAL A 258 7.32 27.94 20.27
CA VAL A 258 6.55 26.77 20.74
C VAL A 258 5.16 26.75 20.08
N MET A 259 4.47 27.89 20.00
CA MET A 259 3.16 27.96 19.35
C MET A 259 3.23 27.62 17.86
N LEU A 260 4.29 28.05 17.16
CA LEU A 260 4.51 27.71 15.75
C LEU A 260 4.77 26.21 15.57
N TYR A 261 5.63 25.61 16.41
CA TYR A 261 5.84 24.16 16.40
C TYR A 261 4.55 23.39 16.66
N LEU A 262 3.77 23.77 17.68
CA LEU A 262 2.50 23.11 17.98
C LEU A 262 1.53 23.20 16.81
N ALA A 263 1.42 24.36 16.15
CA ALA A 263 0.60 24.52 14.96
C ALA A 263 1.06 23.57 13.84
N ILE A 264 2.37 23.49 13.57
CA ILE A 264 2.93 22.61 12.55
C ILE A 264 2.67 21.15 12.89
N VAL A 265 2.97 20.72 14.12
CA VAL A 265 2.76 19.34 14.60
C VAL A 265 1.29 18.94 14.45
N LEU A 266 0.37 19.75 14.97
CA LEU A 266 -1.06 19.43 14.95
C LEU A 266 -1.64 19.40 13.54
N LEU A 267 -1.17 20.27 12.64
CA LEU A 267 -1.72 20.38 11.29
C LEU A 267 -1.09 19.41 10.29
N THR A 268 0.19 19.06 10.46
CA THR A 268 0.96 18.37 9.40
C THR A 268 1.48 17.00 9.81
N THR A 269 1.73 16.72 11.10
CA THR A 269 2.18 15.38 11.54
C THR A 269 1.15 14.28 11.25
N PRO A 270 -0.18 14.49 11.39
CA PRO A 270 -1.15 13.48 10.97
C PRO A 270 -1.11 13.17 9.47
N LEU A 271 -0.80 14.17 8.63
CA LEU A 271 -0.65 13.99 7.19
C LEU A 271 0.66 13.29 6.83
N GLN A 272 1.75 13.61 7.55
CA GLN A 272 3.03 12.91 7.47
C GLN A 272 2.86 11.41 7.78
N ALA A 273 2.25 11.09 8.92
CA ALA A 273 1.94 9.72 9.30
C ALA A 273 1.10 9.02 8.23
N ALA A 274 0.09 9.70 7.67
CA ALA A 274 -0.69 9.16 6.57
C ALA A 274 0.15 8.87 5.32
N GLY A 275 1.03 9.78 4.91
CA GLY A 275 1.93 9.57 3.78
C GLY A 275 2.81 8.33 3.91
N GLU A 276 3.37 8.12 5.10
CA GLU A 276 4.16 6.92 5.38
C GLU A 276 3.32 5.64 5.31
N GLU A 277 2.11 5.62 5.91
CA GLU A 277 1.24 4.45 5.79
C GLU A 277 0.83 4.15 4.35
N TYR A 278 0.54 5.17 3.54
CA TYR A 278 0.21 5.01 2.13
C TYR A 278 1.41 4.47 1.33
N GLY A 279 2.61 4.95 1.61
CA GLY A 279 3.84 4.47 1.00
C GLY A 279 4.17 3.02 1.38
N PHE A 280 4.35 2.77 2.68
CA PHE A 280 4.84 1.49 3.17
C PHE A 280 3.75 0.40 3.13
N ARG A 281 2.60 0.65 3.76
CA ARG A 281 1.54 -0.35 3.90
C ARG A 281 0.63 -0.38 2.65
N GLY A 282 0.39 0.79 2.05
CA GLY A 282 -0.45 0.94 0.86
C GLY A 282 0.22 0.52 -0.44
N LEU A 283 1.46 0.93 -0.68
CA LEU A 283 2.17 0.67 -1.94
C LEU A 283 3.19 -0.47 -1.82
N ILE A 284 4.20 -0.35 -0.95
CA ILE A 284 5.31 -1.31 -0.87
C ILE A 284 4.81 -2.70 -0.49
N GLN A 285 4.12 -2.83 0.65
CA GLN A 285 3.62 -4.12 1.14
C GLN A 285 2.73 -4.82 0.12
N ARG A 286 1.80 -4.08 -0.50
CA ARG A 286 0.87 -4.63 -1.49
C ARG A 286 1.54 -4.96 -2.82
N SER A 287 2.57 -4.21 -3.21
CA SER A 287 3.39 -4.49 -4.39
C SER A 287 4.16 -5.80 -4.23
N VAL A 288 4.83 -5.99 -3.10
CA VAL A 288 5.52 -7.25 -2.74
C VAL A 288 4.50 -8.40 -2.63
N GLY A 289 3.36 -8.16 -1.97
CA GLY A 289 2.30 -9.14 -1.83
C GLY A 289 1.72 -9.62 -3.16
N SER A 290 1.78 -8.80 -4.21
CA SER A 290 1.29 -9.15 -5.55
C SER A 290 2.08 -10.27 -6.23
N TRP A 291 3.32 -10.54 -5.78
CA TRP A 291 4.19 -11.56 -6.35
C TRP A 291 3.76 -12.99 -5.98
N PHE A 292 3.02 -13.14 -4.88
CA PHE A 292 2.69 -14.45 -4.32
C PHE A 292 1.22 -14.81 -4.57
N ARG A 293 0.97 -16.05 -5.01
CA ARG A 293 -0.39 -16.59 -5.13
C ARG A 293 -1.04 -16.82 -3.76
N SER A 294 -0.27 -17.27 -2.78
CA SER A 294 -0.75 -17.51 -1.42
C SER A 294 -0.92 -16.20 -0.67
N THR A 295 -2.13 -15.95 -0.19
CA THR A 295 -2.48 -14.78 0.61
C THR A 295 -1.66 -14.69 1.91
N SER A 296 -1.32 -15.82 2.53
CA SER A 296 -0.53 -15.87 3.76
C SER A 296 0.94 -15.56 3.50
N ILE A 297 1.52 -16.10 2.42
CA ILE A 297 2.90 -15.77 2.03
C ILE A 297 3.01 -14.30 1.65
N ALA A 298 2.03 -13.78 0.89
CA ALA A 298 1.94 -12.36 0.55
C ALA A 298 1.90 -11.47 1.80
N LEU A 299 1.19 -11.89 2.86
CA LEU A 299 1.16 -11.15 4.13
C LEU A 299 2.54 -11.15 4.80
N VAL A 300 3.13 -12.32 4.99
CA VAL A 300 4.38 -12.46 5.74
C VAL A 300 5.53 -11.75 5.03
N VAL A 301 5.74 -12.03 3.73
CA VAL A 301 6.84 -11.41 2.97
C VAL A 301 6.60 -9.92 2.81
N GLY A 302 5.37 -9.50 2.50
CA GLY A 302 5.04 -8.08 2.40
C GLY A 302 5.25 -7.34 3.72
N ALA A 303 4.84 -7.93 4.85
CA ALA A 303 5.03 -7.36 6.18
C ALA A 303 6.51 -7.18 6.52
N VAL A 304 7.32 -8.22 6.32
CA VAL A 304 8.76 -8.19 6.61
C VAL A 304 9.44 -7.13 5.74
N VAL A 305 9.26 -7.17 4.42
CA VAL A 305 9.91 -6.22 3.52
C VAL A 305 9.48 -4.79 3.82
N SER A 306 8.18 -4.53 3.98
CA SER A 306 7.69 -3.20 4.28
C SER A 306 8.17 -2.68 5.63
N SER A 307 8.24 -3.52 6.66
CA SER A 307 8.64 -3.11 8.01
C SER A 307 10.15 -2.91 8.10
N SER A 308 10.94 -3.74 7.42
CA SER A 308 12.38 -3.55 7.30
C SER A 308 12.72 -2.27 6.54
N LEU A 309 12.06 -2.00 5.41
CA LEU A 309 12.26 -0.74 4.67
C LEU A 309 11.83 0.47 5.50
N PHE A 310 10.76 0.35 6.29
CA PHE A 310 10.35 1.41 7.22
C PHE A 310 11.41 1.67 8.29
N ALA A 311 11.94 0.63 8.93
CA ALA A 311 13.03 0.76 9.90
C ALA A 311 14.31 1.35 9.28
N LEU A 312 14.68 0.91 8.08
CA LEU A 312 15.83 1.45 7.35
C LEU A 312 15.65 2.93 6.99
N ALA A 313 14.44 3.35 6.62
CA ALA A 313 14.16 4.74 6.27
C ALA A 313 14.32 5.71 7.45
N HIS A 314 14.31 5.21 8.69
CA HIS A 314 14.56 6.02 9.89
C HIS A 314 16.05 6.21 10.19
N LEU A 315 16.94 5.50 9.49
CA LEU A 315 18.40 5.63 9.60
C LEU A 315 18.93 5.60 11.05
N ALA A 316 18.30 4.80 11.90
CA ALA A 316 18.72 4.67 13.29
C ALA A 316 19.97 3.79 13.41
N GLU A 317 20.88 4.20 14.28
CA GLU A 317 22.09 3.45 14.64
C GLU A 317 21.86 2.59 15.89
N ASP A 318 20.89 2.97 16.72
CA ASP A 318 20.55 2.25 17.95
C ASP A 318 19.69 0.99 17.68
N PRO A 319 20.10 -0.19 18.17
CA PRO A 319 19.34 -1.44 17.98
C PRO A 319 17.92 -1.43 18.55
N TRP A 320 17.66 -0.73 19.66
CA TRP A 320 16.32 -0.64 20.24
C TRP A 320 15.39 0.22 19.39
N LEU A 321 15.91 1.31 18.82
CA LEU A 321 15.16 2.15 17.89
C LEU A 321 14.88 1.39 16.58
N ILE A 322 15.87 0.69 16.02
CA ILE A 322 15.68 -0.16 14.82
C ILE A 322 14.58 -1.21 15.08
N ALA A 323 14.64 -1.90 16.24
CA ALA A 323 13.63 -2.87 16.63
C ALA A 323 12.25 -2.22 16.78
N TYR A 324 12.18 -1.02 17.37
CA TYR A 324 10.93 -0.28 17.52
C TYR A 324 10.30 0.04 16.17
N TYR A 325 11.05 0.62 15.23
CA TYR A 325 10.51 0.94 13.91
C TYR A 325 10.06 -0.31 13.15
N PHE A 326 10.80 -1.43 13.27
CA PHE A 326 10.38 -2.69 12.68
C PHE A 326 9.06 -3.21 13.28
N VAL A 327 8.95 -3.24 14.61
CA VAL A 327 7.72 -3.66 15.32
C VAL A 327 6.56 -2.72 15.01
N PHE A 328 6.82 -1.43 14.87
CA PHE A 328 5.84 -0.45 14.45
C PHE A 328 5.29 -0.78 13.05
N GLY A 329 6.16 -0.99 12.07
CA GLY A 329 5.76 -1.36 10.71
C GLY A 329 4.96 -2.66 10.67
N LEU A 330 5.33 -3.65 11.50
CA LEU A 330 4.60 -4.91 11.61
C LEU A 330 3.22 -4.70 12.24
N SER A 331 3.13 -3.88 13.28
CA SER A 331 1.87 -3.53 13.94
C SER A 331 0.92 -2.81 12.99
N ALA A 332 1.43 -1.86 12.20
CA ALA A 332 0.66 -1.19 11.16
C ALA A 332 0.15 -2.17 10.08
N THR A 333 0.99 -3.12 9.67
CA THR A 333 0.60 -4.20 8.76
C THR A 333 -0.53 -5.06 9.32
N ILE A 334 -0.42 -5.47 10.60
CA ILE A 334 -1.44 -6.26 11.30
C ILE A 334 -2.75 -5.47 11.37
N SER A 335 -2.69 -4.19 11.77
CA SER A 335 -3.87 -3.32 11.85
C SER A 335 -4.55 -3.17 10.49
N ALA A 336 -3.78 -2.93 9.41
CA ALA A 336 -4.33 -2.84 8.05
C ALA A 336 -5.02 -4.14 7.62
N ARG A 337 -4.41 -5.30 7.94
CA ARG A 337 -4.97 -6.62 7.63
C ARG A 337 -6.28 -6.87 8.37
N LEU A 338 -6.33 -6.56 9.66
CA LEU A 338 -7.48 -6.85 10.52
C LEU A 338 -8.65 -5.90 10.26
N THR A 339 -8.38 -4.66 9.83
CA THR A 339 -9.41 -3.63 9.63
C THR A 339 -9.78 -3.42 8.15
N GLY A 340 -9.05 -4.03 7.21
CA GLY A 340 -9.34 -3.95 5.79
C GLY A 340 -8.96 -2.62 5.13
N GLY A 341 -8.05 -1.85 5.73
CA GLY A 341 -7.62 -0.56 5.17
C GLY A 341 -6.60 0.17 6.03
N LEU A 342 -6.13 1.31 5.54
CA LEU A 342 -5.09 2.12 6.17
C LEU A 342 -5.61 3.01 7.29
N GLU A 343 -6.92 3.13 7.51
CA GLU A 343 -7.45 4.11 8.45
C GLU A 343 -6.96 3.88 9.88
N ALA A 344 -6.94 2.63 10.34
CA ALA A 344 -6.47 2.29 11.68
C ALA A 344 -4.94 2.48 11.86
N PRO A 345 -4.05 1.98 10.97
CA PRO A 345 -2.63 2.25 11.12
C PRO A 345 -2.29 3.75 10.96
N VAL A 346 -2.97 4.49 10.08
CA VAL A 346 -2.81 5.96 9.97
C VAL A 346 -3.13 6.64 11.30
N LEU A 347 -4.22 6.24 11.95
CA LEU A 347 -4.59 6.81 13.24
C LEU A 347 -3.58 6.47 14.34
N ILE A 348 -3.17 5.21 14.44
CA ILE A 348 -2.18 4.76 15.42
C ILE A 348 -0.89 5.57 15.25
N HIS A 349 -0.45 5.76 14.01
CA HIS A 349 0.75 6.51 13.70
C HIS A 349 0.61 8.02 13.96
N ALA A 350 -0.48 8.63 13.51
CA ALA A 350 -0.76 10.03 13.79
C ALA A 350 -0.80 10.29 15.30
N LEU A 351 -1.47 9.43 16.08
CA LEU A 351 -1.51 9.55 17.54
C LEU A 351 -0.13 9.39 18.17
N ASN A 352 0.64 8.38 17.75
CA ASN A 352 1.99 8.16 18.24
C ASN A 352 2.87 9.40 18.05
N ASN A 353 2.99 9.90 16.82
CA ASN A 353 3.93 10.99 16.52
C ASN A 353 3.41 12.33 17.04
N THR A 354 2.13 12.65 16.82
CA THR A 354 1.57 13.95 17.23
C THR A 354 1.61 14.09 18.75
N LEU A 355 1.20 13.05 19.48
CA LEU A 355 1.17 13.13 20.95
C LEU A 355 2.57 13.00 21.57
N LEU A 356 3.53 12.32 20.92
CA LEU A 356 4.94 12.37 21.34
C LEU A 356 5.57 13.75 21.14
N PHE A 357 5.25 14.44 20.04
CA PHE A 357 5.86 15.74 19.74
C PHE A 357 5.32 16.89 20.59
N ILE A 358 4.08 16.83 21.10
CA ILE A 358 3.54 17.90 21.96
C ILE A 358 4.41 18.18 23.19
N PRO A 359 4.71 17.19 24.07
CA PRO A 359 5.56 17.46 25.23
C PRO A 359 6.97 17.87 24.84
N THR A 360 7.55 17.30 23.79
CA THR A 360 8.92 17.64 23.38
C THR A 360 9.03 19.05 22.83
N VAL A 361 8.00 19.54 22.14
CA VAL A 361 7.89 20.94 21.72
C VAL A 361 7.77 21.87 22.92
N ILE A 362 6.91 21.54 23.89
CA ILE A 362 6.70 22.35 25.10
C ILE A 362 7.99 22.44 25.94
N LEU A 363 8.79 21.38 25.97
CA LEU A 363 10.08 21.33 26.68
C LEU A 363 11.26 21.89 25.87
N GLY A 364 11.04 22.35 24.62
CA GLY A 364 12.12 22.83 23.75
C GLY A 364 13.11 21.73 23.29
N GLN A 365 12.68 20.47 23.30
CA GLN A 365 13.47 19.27 23.00
C GLN A 365 13.18 18.70 21.60
N MET A 366 12.75 19.54 20.65
CA MET A 366 12.33 19.06 19.33
C MET A 366 13.47 18.35 18.59
N SER A 367 14.68 18.92 18.59
CA SER A 367 15.86 18.26 17.99
C SER A 367 16.22 16.93 18.66
N GLN A 368 15.98 16.78 19.97
CA GLN A 368 16.26 15.52 20.68
C GLN A 368 15.27 14.41 20.28
N SER A 369 14.03 14.79 19.94
CA SER A 369 13.06 13.86 19.34
C SER A 369 13.50 13.35 17.96
N PHE A 370 14.42 14.09 17.32
CA PHE A 370 15.31 13.89 16.16
C PHE A 370 16.48 12.91 16.28
N ASP A 371 16.90 12.56 17.50
CA ASP A 371 18.11 11.76 17.69
C ASP A 371 17.85 10.26 17.45
N ARG A 372 18.69 9.63 16.65
CA ARG A 372 18.68 8.16 16.42
C ARG A 372 20.08 7.56 16.49
N SER A 373 21.02 8.27 17.11
CA SER A 373 22.39 7.82 17.31
C SER A 373 22.46 6.61 18.25
N ALA A 374 23.59 5.90 18.23
CA ALA A 374 23.79 4.76 19.12
C ALA A 374 23.72 5.19 20.60
N GLY A 375 22.90 4.50 21.40
CA GLY A 375 22.73 4.79 22.83
C GLY A 375 21.54 5.68 23.17
N THR A 376 20.83 6.24 22.17
CA THR A 376 19.56 6.96 22.40
C THR A 376 18.45 6.01 22.85
N GLY A 377 18.51 4.74 22.46
CA GLY A 377 17.50 3.73 22.81
C GLY A 377 17.87 2.90 24.04
N GLY A 378 16.91 2.13 24.53
CA GLY A 378 17.12 1.23 25.67
C GLY A 378 15.92 0.31 25.91
N PRO A 379 15.97 -0.52 26.97
CA PRO A 379 14.88 -1.44 27.31
C PRO A 379 13.51 -0.77 27.50
N PHE A 380 13.49 0.53 27.83
CA PHE A 380 12.26 1.32 27.89
C PHE A 380 11.48 1.34 26.56
N MET A 381 12.13 1.07 25.42
CA MET A 381 11.49 0.95 24.10
C MET A 381 10.52 -0.23 24.01
N LEU A 382 10.56 -1.19 24.94
CA LEU A 382 9.58 -2.27 25.02
C LEU A 382 8.15 -1.74 25.24
N LEU A 383 7.98 -0.64 25.98
CA LEU A 383 6.68 -0.02 26.21
C LEU A 383 6.05 0.51 24.90
N PRO A 384 6.70 1.40 24.11
CA PRO A 384 6.17 1.82 22.82
C PRO A 384 5.87 0.65 21.89
N MET A 385 6.76 -0.35 21.83
CA MET A 385 6.55 -1.57 21.02
C MET A 385 5.28 -2.32 21.44
N ALA A 386 5.06 -2.50 22.75
CA ALA A 386 3.87 -3.14 23.28
C ALA A 386 2.60 -2.31 22.99
N VAL A 387 2.68 -0.98 23.11
CA VAL A 387 1.54 -0.08 22.85
C VAL A 387 1.12 -0.11 21.39
N VAL A 388 2.06 -0.04 20.43
CA VAL A 388 1.70 -0.06 19.00
C VAL A 388 1.16 -1.42 18.57
N LEU A 389 1.75 -2.52 19.07
CA LEU A 389 1.24 -3.88 18.81
C LEU A 389 -0.13 -4.09 19.45
N GLY A 390 -0.29 -3.69 20.72
CA GLY A 390 -1.55 -3.73 21.44
C GLY A 390 -2.64 -2.93 20.73
N SER A 391 -2.31 -1.75 20.20
CA SER A 391 -3.23 -0.91 19.41
C SER A 391 -3.66 -1.59 18.11
N ALA A 392 -2.74 -2.26 17.41
CA ALA A 392 -3.08 -3.02 16.21
C ALA A 392 -4.05 -4.18 16.52
N LEU A 393 -3.81 -4.90 17.61
CA LEU A 393 -4.68 -6.00 18.05
C LEU A 393 -6.04 -5.49 18.55
N LEU A 394 -6.06 -4.38 19.30
CA LEU A 394 -7.28 -3.77 19.83
C LEU A 394 -8.17 -3.22 18.71
N THR A 395 -7.60 -2.52 17.73
CA THR A 395 -8.33 -2.05 16.54
C THR A 395 -8.91 -3.20 15.73
N GLY A 396 -8.17 -4.31 15.58
CA GLY A 396 -8.66 -5.51 14.93
C GLY A 396 -9.76 -6.26 15.70
N TRP A 397 -9.64 -6.38 17.02
CA TRP A 397 -10.69 -6.92 17.88
C TRP A 397 -11.97 -6.08 17.77
N TRP A 398 -11.82 -4.75 17.81
CA TRP A 398 -12.93 -3.84 17.75
C TRP A 398 -13.63 -3.85 16.40
N ALA A 399 -12.87 -3.91 15.31
CA ALA A 399 -13.39 -4.09 13.96
C ALA A 399 -14.24 -5.37 13.84
N ARG A 400 -13.77 -6.49 14.42
CA ARG A 400 -14.55 -7.74 14.46
C ARG A 400 -15.85 -7.62 15.25
N ARG A 401 -15.81 -6.98 16.44
CA ARG A 401 -17.01 -6.71 17.26
C ARG A 401 -18.06 -5.90 16.50
N HIS A 402 -17.63 -4.95 15.67
CA HIS A 402 -18.50 -4.12 14.84
C HIS A 402 -18.77 -4.68 13.44
N ARG A 403 -18.46 -5.97 13.19
CA ARG A 403 -18.71 -6.68 11.93
C ARG A 403 -18.15 -5.96 10.70
N MET A 404 -16.98 -5.36 10.84
CA MET A 404 -16.27 -4.75 9.72
C MET A 404 -15.90 -5.79 8.69
N GLU A 405 -16.16 -5.47 7.43
CA GLU A 405 -15.59 -6.20 6.31
C GLU A 405 -14.06 -6.00 6.29
N SER A 406 -13.33 -7.11 6.26
CA SER A 406 -11.86 -7.15 6.19
C SER A 406 -11.35 -7.88 4.94
N VAL A 407 -12.28 -8.36 4.12
CA VAL A 407 -12.06 -8.99 2.82
C VAL A 407 -13.09 -8.47 1.83
N ALA A 408 -12.67 -8.28 0.58
CA ALA A 408 -13.56 -7.88 -0.51
C ALA A 408 -13.07 -8.50 -1.83
N PRO A 409 -13.93 -8.57 -2.86
CA PRO A 409 -13.46 -8.88 -4.21
C PRO A 409 -12.30 -7.95 -4.61
N ARG A 410 -11.35 -8.49 -5.36
CA ARG A 410 -10.21 -7.68 -5.82
C ARG A 410 -10.66 -6.46 -6.61
N PRO A 411 -9.99 -5.30 -6.41
CA PRO A 411 -10.34 -4.10 -7.14
C PRO A 411 -10.15 -4.31 -8.64
N LEU A 412 -11.10 -3.78 -9.41
CA LEU A 412 -10.99 -3.73 -10.87
C LEU A 412 -9.79 -2.88 -11.29
N THR A 413 -9.08 -3.34 -12.32
CA THR A 413 -8.21 -2.48 -13.10
C THR A 413 -9.04 -1.58 -14.02
N ALA A 414 -8.49 -0.43 -14.45
CA ALA A 414 -9.16 0.50 -15.34
C ALA A 414 -9.61 -0.16 -16.66
N LYS A 415 -8.86 -1.14 -17.17
CA LYS A 415 -9.20 -1.93 -18.35
C LYS A 415 -10.44 -2.79 -18.09
N GLU A 416 -10.49 -3.45 -16.94
CA GLU A 416 -11.63 -4.28 -16.54
C GLU A 416 -12.88 -3.44 -16.24
N GLU A 417 -12.73 -2.28 -15.59
CA GLU A 417 -13.84 -1.33 -15.40
C GLU A 417 -14.43 -0.87 -16.74
N ARG A 418 -13.58 -0.58 -17.74
CA ARG A 418 -14.03 -0.23 -19.10
C ARG A 418 -14.81 -1.39 -19.73
N ARG A 419 -14.32 -2.62 -19.60
CA ARG A 419 -14.98 -3.83 -20.14
C ARG A 419 -16.30 -4.15 -19.42
N GLU A 420 -16.42 -3.88 -18.13
CA GLU A 420 -17.70 -3.97 -17.40
C GLU A 420 -18.69 -2.90 -17.90
N ARG A 421 -18.24 -1.66 -18.06
CA ARG A 421 -19.09 -0.57 -18.59
C ARG A 421 -19.60 -0.87 -19.99
N GLU A 422 -18.72 -1.35 -20.86
CA GLU A 422 -19.08 -1.77 -22.22
C GLU A 422 -20.09 -2.92 -22.21
N ARG A 423 -19.89 -3.92 -21.34
CA ARG A 423 -20.84 -5.03 -21.15
C ARG A 423 -22.21 -4.56 -20.69
N ALA A 424 -22.25 -3.69 -19.69
CA ALA A 424 -23.50 -3.16 -19.16
C ALA A 424 -24.24 -2.38 -20.24
N TRP A 425 -23.53 -1.53 -20.99
CA TRP A 425 -24.10 -0.78 -22.10
C TRP A 425 -24.71 -1.69 -23.18
N TRP A 426 -24.00 -2.74 -23.60
CA TRP A 426 -24.54 -3.70 -24.56
C TRP A 426 -25.72 -4.52 -24.01
N ALA A 427 -25.75 -4.79 -22.70
CA ALA A 427 -26.89 -5.46 -22.07
C ALA A 427 -28.14 -4.57 -22.04
N GLU A 428 -27.98 -3.28 -21.73
CA GLU A 428 -29.04 -2.27 -21.79
C GLU A 428 -29.57 -2.12 -23.21
N GLU A 429 -28.68 -2.03 -24.21
CA GLU A 429 -29.09 -1.93 -25.63
C GLU A 429 -29.84 -3.18 -26.11
N ARG A 430 -29.45 -4.39 -25.66
CA ARG A 430 -30.23 -5.61 -25.93
C ARG A 430 -31.62 -5.56 -25.32
N GLN A 431 -31.73 -5.12 -24.06
CA GLN A 431 -33.03 -4.98 -23.40
C GLN A 431 -33.92 -3.95 -24.12
N ARG A 432 -33.33 -2.85 -24.61
CA ARG A 432 -34.01 -1.83 -25.41
C ARG A 432 -34.47 -2.38 -26.76
N GLN A 433 -33.64 -3.14 -27.47
CA GLN A 433 -34.05 -3.75 -28.75
C GLN A 433 -35.15 -4.79 -28.54
N ALA A 434 -35.05 -5.61 -27.49
CA ALA A 434 -36.09 -6.57 -27.13
C ALA A 434 -37.42 -5.88 -26.78
N SER A 435 -37.39 -4.74 -26.08
CA SER A 435 -38.60 -3.99 -25.75
C SER A 435 -39.24 -3.34 -26.99
N LEU A 436 -38.43 -2.79 -27.90
CA LEU A 436 -38.90 -2.25 -29.18
C LEU A 436 -39.54 -3.33 -30.07
N ALA A 437 -38.90 -4.50 -30.17
CA ALA A 437 -39.43 -5.63 -30.93
C ALA A 437 -40.75 -6.16 -30.36
N ALA A 438 -40.91 -6.15 -29.03
CA ALA A 438 -42.17 -6.51 -28.37
C ALA A 438 -43.28 -5.47 -28.60
N TRP A 439 -42.94 -4.20 -28.83
CA TRP A 439 -43.90 -3.12 -29.05
C TRP A 439 -44.47 -3.11 -30.49
N SER A 440 -43.71 -3.61 -31.46
CA SER A 440 -44.12 -3.70 -32.87
C SER A 440 -45.18 -4.77 -33.20
N ALA A 441 -45.81 -5.40 -32.21
CA ALA A 441 -46.86 -6.40 -32.43
C ALA A 441 -48.25 -5.95 -31.96
N PRO A 442 -49.00 -5.14 -32.73
CA PRO A 442 -50.46 -5.20 -32.72
C PRO A 442 -50.90 -6.38 -33.59
N THR A 443 -51.29 -7.49 -32.98
CA THR A 443 -52.11 -8.52 -33.65
C THR A 443 -53.51 -7.94 -33.89
N GLY A 444 -53.67 -7.23 -35.00
CA GLY A 444 -54.97 -6.74 -35.49
C GLY A 444 -55.43 -7.54 -36.71
N SER A 445 -55.86 -8.79 -36.53
CA SER A 445 -56.69 -9.48 -37.52
C SER A 445 -58.15 -9.12 -37.26
N ALA A 446 -58.65 -8.10 -37.94
CA ALA A 446 -60.08 -7.89 -38.12
C ALA A 446 -60.31 -7.32 -39.51
N ALA A 447 -60.23 -8.19 -40.52
CA ALA A 447 -60.85 -7.89 -41.81
C ALA A 447 -62.38 -7.94 -41.61
N PRO A 448 -63.14 -6.89 -41.92
CA PRO A 448 -64.60 -6.96 -41.85
C PRO A 448 -65.13 -7.88 -42.96
N PRO A 449 -66.14 -8.74 -42.70
CA PRO A 449 -66.77 -9.53 -43.75
C PRO A 449 -67.55 -8.62 -44.71
N ALA A 450 -67.48 -8.99 -45.99
CA ALA A 450 -67.98 -8.26 -47.16
C ALA A 450 -69.51 -8.15 -47.23
#